data_AF-A0A7S4DG95-F1
#
_entry.id   AF-A0A7S4DG95-F1
#
_cell.length_a   1.000
_cell.length_b   1.000
_cell.length_c   1.000
_cell.angle_alpha   90.00
_cell.angle_beta   90.00
_cell.angle_gamma   90.00
#
_symmetry.space_group_name_H-M   'P 1'
#
loop_
_entity.id
_entity.type
_entity.pdbx_description
1 polymer ?
#
loop_
_entity_poly.entity_id
_entity_poly.type
_entity_poly.pdbx_seq_one_letter_code
_entity_poly.pdbx_strand_id
1 'polypeptide(L)'
;MEQEIPQAGHEDHQMVQPEQDDPPMVNGEGWPEYCNPAYKMPNLIEVKVVIEETGEERYIPVAIERAEYRKKYLGGYRHKKTGAVFHHAQSQTEISTGKKAPKDTSNLFSRDTQTAQFLTRGQQTKREAGTQMARHDLHLDAARDRELRAQEYFGSEELLNLQKQHAVVLQRFWR
;
A
#
# COMPACT_ATOMS: atom_id res chain seq x y z
N MET A 1 -50.51 -6.26 28.56
CA MET A 1 -50.15 -4.94 27.99
C MET A 1 -48.70 -5.08 27.56
N GLU A 2 -48.50 -5.73 26.43
CA GLU A 2 -47.18 -6.02 25.87
C GLU A 2 -46.71 -4.78 25.13
N GLN A 3 -45.54 -4.25 25.48
CA GLN A 3 -44.91 -3.17 24.73
C GLN A 3 -43.78 -3.80 23.90
N GLU A 4 -44.01 -3.91 22.60
CA GLU A 4 -43.04 -4.32 21.61
C GLU A 4 -41.92 -3.28 21.52
N ILE A 5 -40.67 -3.74 21.65
CA ILE A 5 -39.47 -2.92 21.41
C ILE A 5 -39.22 -2.94 19.89
N PRO A 6 -39.06 -1.78 19.22
CA PRO A 6 -38.83 -1.76 17.79
C PRO A 6 -37.43 -2.34 17.47
N GLN A 7 -37.39 -3.33 16.60
CA GLN A 7 -36.14 -3.85 16.03
C GLN A 7 -35.43 -2.70 15.30
N ALA A 8 -34.24 -2.33 15.76
CA ALA A 8 -33.34 -1.49 15.00
C ALA A 8 -32.96 -2.26 13.73
N GLY A 9 -33.50 -1.81 12.59
CA GLY A 9 -33.19 -2.35 11.28
C GLY A 9 -31.68 -2.35 11.09
N HIS A 10 -31.14 -3.51 10.72
CA HIS A 10 -29.82 -3.57 10.11
C HIS A 10 -29.98 -2.86 8.77
N GLU A 11 -29.65 -1.57 8.72
CA GLU A 11 -29.49 -0.88 7.45
C GLU A 11 -28.30 -1.55 6.79
N ASP A 12 -28.58 -2.51 5.91
CA ASP A 12 -27.63 -3.03 4.95
C ASP A 12 -27.07 -1.83 4.20
N HIS A 13 -25.93 -1.32 4.68
CA HIS A 13 -25.11 -0.41 3.93
C HIS A 13 -24.55 -1.24 2.79
N GLN A 14 -25.35 -1.37 1.73
CA GLN A 14 -24.90 -1.79 0.43
C GLN A 14 -23.69 -0.92 0.14
N MET A 15 -22.51 -1.54 0.18
CA MET A 15 -21.32 -0.90 -0.34
C MET A 15 -21.64 -0.63 -1.81
N VAL A 16 -21.94 0.63 -2.10
CA VAL A 16 -21.92 1.16 -3.46
C VAL A 16 -20.55 0.79 -3.96
N GLN A 17 -20.51 -0.21 -4.86
CA GLN A 17 -19.30 -0.50 -5.62
C GLN A 17 -18.84 0.85 -6.17
N PRO A 18 -17.54 1.18 -6.21
CA PRO A 18 -17.14 2.29 -7.04
C PRO A 18 -17.69 1.93 -8.42
N GLU A 19 -18.74 2.64 -8.85
CA GLU A 19 -19.16 2.60 -10.24
C GLU A 19 -17.86 2.92 -10.96
N GLN A 20 -17.34 1.91 -11.67
CA GLN A 20 -16.60 2.24 -12.86
C GLN A 20 -17.59 3.11 -13.61
N ASP A 21 -17.32 4.41 -13.70
CA ASP A 21 -18.03 5.33 -14.59
C ASP A 21 -17.75 4.85 -16.02
N ASP A 22 -18.28 3.68 -16.36
CA ASP A 22 -18.45 3.21 -17.70
C ASP A 22 -19.53 4.15 -18.25
N PRO A 23 -19.21 5.01 -19.23
CA PRO A 23 -20.14 6.01 -19.71
C PRO A 23 -21.44 5.32 -20.15
N PRO A 24 -22.62 5.90 -19.85
CA PRO A 24 -23.89 5.29 -20.18
C PRO A 24 -23.91 4.97 -21.67
N MET A 25 -24.14 3.69 -21.99
CA MET A 25 -24.26 3.21 -23.35
C MET A 25 -25.47 3.87 -24.00
N VAL A 26 -25.24 4.97 -24.72
CA VAL A 26 -26.24 5.64 -25.53
C VAL A 26 -26.47 4.79 -26.77
N ASN A 27 -27.62 4.10 -26.79
CA ASN A 27 -28.36 3.66 -27.97
C ASN A 27 -27.54 2.97 -29.09
N GLY A 28 -27.30 1.67 -28.96
CA GLY A 28 -27.20 0.76 -30.11
C GLY A 28 -26.01 0.91 -31.07
N GLU A 29 -25.11 1.86 -30.85
CA GLU A 29 -23.85 1.99 -31.57
C GLU A 29 -22.71 1.47 -30.68
N GLY A 30 -21.80 0.69 -31.26
CA GLY A 30 -20.67 0.10 -30.54
C GLY A 30 -19.78 1.16 -29.88
N TRP A 31 -18.80 0.68 -29.09
CA TRP A 31 -17.79 1.52 -28.43
C TRP A 31 -17.40 2.75 -29.27
N PRO A 32 -17.32 3.96 -28.68
CA PRO A 32 -16.81 5.14 -29.38
C PRO A 32 -15.53 4.78 -30.14
N GLU A 33 -15.30 5.36 -31.31
CA GLU A 33 -14.17 4.95 -32.18
C GLU A 33 -12.82 4.95 -31.44
N TYR A 34 -12.63 5.89 -30.51
CA TYR A 34 -11.43 6.01 -29.65
C TYR A 34 -11.32 4.92 -28.56
N CYS A 35 -12.39 4.18 -28.27
CA CYS A 35 -12.49 3.10 -27.29
C CYS A 35 -12.70 1.72 -27.94
N ASN A 36 -12.49 1.58 -29.25
CA ASN A 36 -12.66 0.30 -29.93
C ASN A 36 -11.60 -0.72 -29.46
N PRO A 37 -11.99 -1.88 -28.88
CA PRO A 37 -11.05 -2.91 -28.41
C PRO A 37 -10.24 -3.58 -29.54
N ALA A 38 -10.65 -3.42 -30.79
CA ALA A 38 -9.87 -3.86 -31.95
C ALA A 38 -8.80 -2.85 -32.39
N TYR A 39 -8.79 -1.63 -31.84
CA TYR A 39 -7.82 -0.60 -32.18
C TYR A 39 -6.40 -1.02 -31.79
N LYS A 40 -5.49 -1.01 -32.76
CA LYS A 40 -4.05 -1.19 -32.54
C LYS A 40 -3.36 0.14 -32.80
N MET A 41 -2.85 0.75 -31.73
CA MET A 41 -2.13 2.02 -31.81
C MET A 41 -0.89 1.91 -32.71
N PRO A 42 -0.72 2.81 -33.70
CA PRO A 42 0.45 2.85 -34.57
C PRO A 42 1.69 3.39 -33.85
N ASN A 43 2.88 3.12 -34.37
CA ASN A 43 4.16 3.55 -33.76
C ASN A 43 4.45 5.05 -33.93
N LEU A 44 3.71 5.72 -34.81
CA LEU A 44 3.82 7.16 -35.07
C LEU A 44 2.40 7.72 -35.15
N ILE A 45 2.13 8.78 -34.41
CA ILE A 45 0.86 9.55 -34.51
C ILE A 45 1.19 11.00 -34.83
N GLU A 46 0.45 11.59 -35.74
CA GLU A 46 0.54 13.02 -36.03
C GLU A 46 -0.46 13.77 -35.17
N VAL A 47 0.04 14.62 -34.28
CA VAL A 47 -0.79 15.44 -33.39
C VAL A 47 -0.90 16.83 -34.00
N LYS A 48 -2.14 17.25 -34.25
CA LYS A 48 -2.46 18.62 -34.67
C LYS A 48 -2.43 19.53 -33.45
N VAL A 49 -1.49 20.47 -33.43
CA VAL A 49 -1.36 21.49 -32.37
C VAL A 49 -1.66 22.85 -32.98
N VAL A 50 -2.58 23.59 -32.36
CA VAL A 50 -2.87 24.98 -32.71
C VAL A 50 -2.05 25.86 -31.77
N ILE A 51 -1.21 26.73 -32.33
CA ILE A 51 -0.45 27.69 -31.53
C ILE A 51 -1.35 28.90 -31.28
N GLU A 52 -1.75 29.11 -30.02
CA GLU A 52 -2.72 30.15 -29.62
C GLU A 52 -2.28 31.58 -30.03
N GLU A 53 -0.97 31.84 -30.09
CA GLU A 53 -0.42 33.16 -30.39
C GLU A 53 -0.53 33.55 -31.89
N THR A 54 -0.51 32.58 -32.80
CA THR A 54 -0.44 32.83 -34.25
C THR A 54 -1.65 32.25 -35.00
N GLY A 55 -2.44 31.38 -34.37
CA GLY A 55 -3.54 30.65 -35.00
C GLY A 55 -3.08 29.63 -36.05
N GLU A 56 -1.77 29.39 -36.16
CA GLU A 56 -1.19 28.42 -37.10
C GLU A 56 -1.37 26.99 -36.59
N GLU A 57 -1.77 26.11 -37.49
CA GLU A 57 -1.89 24.68 -37.23
C GLU A 57 -0.56 23.98 -37.60
N ARG A 58 0.01 23.23 -36.67
CA ARG A 58 1.20 22.42 -36.90
C ARG A 58 0.93 20.96 -36.62
N TYR A 59 1.42 20.09 -37.50
CA TYR A 59 1.39 18.65 -37.32
C TYR A 59 2.73 18.21 -36.74
N ILE A 60 2.69 17.63 -35.55
CA ILE A 60 3.89 17.14 -34.86
C ILE A 60 3.86 15.61 -34.86
N PRO A 61 4.84 14.93 -35.48
CA PRO A 61 4.96 13.49 -35.39
C PRO A 61 5.44 13.09 -33.99
N VAL A 62 4.65 12.27 -33.30
CA VAL A 62 4.96 11.72 -31.99
C VAL A 62 5.23 10.22 -32.14
N ALA A 63 6.45 9.82 -31.82
CA ALA A 63 6.82 8.41 -31.78
C ALA A 63 6.28 7.76 -30.49
N ILE A 64 5.66 6.59 -30.64
CA ILE A 64 5.09 5.81 -29.54
C ILE A 64 5.96 4.58 -29.32
N GLU A 65 6.63 4.53 -28.18
CA GLU A 65 7.32 3.33 -27.73
C GLU A 65 6.35 2.41 -26.98
N ARG A 66 6.11 1.22 -27.54
CA ARG A 66 5.27 0.21 -26.91
C ARG A 66 6.12 -0.69 -26.04
N ALA A 67 5.72 -0.85 -24.78
CA ALA A 67 6.24 -1.93 -23.96
C ALA A 67 5.68 -3.26 -24.47
N GLU A 68 6.43 -3.97 -25.31
CA GLU A 68 6.05 -5.32 -25.80
C GLU A 68 6.07 -6.37 -24.69
N TYR A 69 6.72 -6.07 -23.57
CA TYR A 69 6.84 -6.98 -22.44
C TYR A 69 5.84 -6.62 -21.34
N ARG A 70 5.16 -7.65 -20.82
CA ARG A 70 4.44 -7.54 -19.56
C ARG A 70 5.47 -7.49 -18.43
N LYS A 71 5.39 -6.48 -17.56
CA LYS A 71 6.22 -6.40 -16.35
C LYS A 71 6.16 -7.73 -15.59
N LYS A 72 7.32 -8.36 -15.39
CA LYS A 72 7.41 -9.62 -14.63
C LYS A 72 6.91 -9.38 -13.20
N TYR A 73 6.11 -10.31 -12.68
CA TYR A 73 5.69 -10.26 -11.29
C TYR A 73 6.88 -10.62 -10.38
N LEU A 74 7.41 -9.62 -9.67
CA LEU A 74 8.60 -9.76 -8.82
C LEU A 74 8.25 -9.93 -7.33
N GLY A 75 7.02 -10.38 -7.04
CA GLY A 75 6.51 -10.58 -5.68
C GLY A 75 5.51 -9.51 -5.24
N GLY A 76 4.87 -9.75 -4.10
CA GLY A 76 3.77 -8.95 -3.58
C GLY A 76 2.67 -9.78 -2.92
N TYR A 77 1.64 -9.10 -2.43
CA TYR A 77 0.45 -9.69 -1.82
C TYR A 77 -0.78 -9.46 -2.70
N ARG A 78 -1.68 -10.45 -2.76
CA ARG A 78 -2.97 -10.31 -3.43
C ARG A 78 -4.10 -10.32 -2.40
N HIS A 79 -4.92 -9.29 -2.41
CA HIS A 79 -6.14 -9.29 -1.61
C HIS A 79 -7.15 -10.28 -2.20
N LYS A 80 -7.61 -11.25 -1.39
CA LYS A 80 -8.46 -12.35 -1.88
C LYS A 80 -9.85 -11.90 -2.32
N LYS A 81 -10.43 -10.89 -1.66
CA LYS A 81 -11.81 -10.43 -1.91
C LYS A 81 -11.89 -9.42 -3.07
N THR A 82 -10.99 -8.44 -3.13
CA THR A 82 -10.99 -7.39 -4.17
C THR A 82 -10.09 -7.72 -5.36
N GLY A 83 -9.26 -8.75 -5.25
CA GLY A 83 -8.31 -9.12 -6.30
C GLY A 83 -7.12 -8.17 -6.46
N ALA A 84 -7.05 -7.07 -5.69
CA ALA A 84 -5.99 -6.07 -5.77
C ALA A 84 -4.62 -6.69 -5.48
N VAL A 85 -3.61 -6.31 -6.29
CA VAL A 85 -2.24 -6.81 -6.20
C VAL A 85 -1.33 -5.70 -5.68
N PHE A 86 -0.70 -5.92 -4.54
CA PHE A 86 0.24 -5.02 -3.89
C PHE A 86 1.66 -5.51 -4.12
N HIS A 87 2.44 -4.81 -4.94
CA HIS A 87 3.83 -5.17 -5.21
C HIS A 87 4.76 -4.75 -4.07
N HIS A 88 5.86 -5.48 -3.87
CA HIS A 88 6.90 -5.05 -2.93
C HIS A 88 7.58 -3.76 -3.41
N ALA A 89 8.00 -2.89 -2.49
CA ALA A 89 8.64 -1.60 -2.79
C ALA A 89 9.88 -1.76 -3.72
N GLN A 90 10.68 -2.81 -3.50
CA GLN A 90 11.83 -3.20 -4.34
C GLN A 90 11.47 -3.38 -5.83
N SER A 91 10.23 -3.73 -6.14
CA SER A 91 9.75 -3.97 -7.51
C SER A 91 9.11 -2.74 -8.15
N GLN A 92 8.87 -1.69 -7.38
CA GLN A 92 8.17 -0.46 -7.81
C GLN A 92 9.12 0.70 -8.02
N THR A 93 10.17 0.80 -7.23
CA THR A 93 11.27 1.71 -7.51
C THR A 93 12.17 1.06 -8.54
N GLU A 94 12.52 1.78 -9.60
CA GLU A 94 13.82 1.57 -10.22
C GLU A 94 14.82 1.71 -9.08
N ILE A 95 15.31 0.58 -8.57
CA ILE A 95 16.59 0.60 -7.90
C ILE A 95 17.50 0.98 -9.04
N SER A 96 17.68 2.29 -9.23
CA SER A 96 18.77 2.82 -10.03
C SER A 96 19.92 2.04 -9.47
N THR A 97 20.39 1.12 -10.29
CA THR A 97 21.63 0.47 -10.04
C THR A 97 22.58 1.66 -10.08
N GLY A 98 22.86 2.24 -8.91
CA GLY A 98 24.24 2.32 -8.48
C GLY A 98 24.73 0.91 -8.71
N LYS A 99 25.14 0.65 -9.96
CA LYS A 99 25.79 -0.56 -10.40
C LYS A 99 27.01 -0.52 -9.53
N LYS A 100 26.92 -1.08 -8.33
CA LYS A 100 28.12 -1.50 -7.64
C LYS A 100 28.76 -2.38 -8.69
N ALA A 101 29.84 -1.86 -9.27
CA ALA A 101 30.61 -2.60 -10.26
C ALA A 101 30.72 -4.03 -9.73
N PRO A 102 30.59 -5.06 -10.58
CA PRO A 102 30.76 -6.43 -10.14
C PRO A 102 32.00 -6.46 -9.25
N LYS A 103 31.80 -6.80 -7.97
CA LYS A 103 32.82 -6.62 -6.94
C LYS A 103 34.06 -7.32 -7.46
N ASP A 104 35.14 -6.59 -7.68
CA ASP A 104 36.36 -7.15 -8.26
C ASP A 104 36.83 -8.29 -7.33
N THR A 105 36.69 -9.52 -7.82
CA THR A 105 36.95 -10.74 -7.07
C THR A 105 38.41 -11.15 -7.16
N SER A 106 39.22 -10.47 -7.99
CA SER A 106 40.63 -10.81 -8.25
C SER A 106 41.49 -10.77 -6.98
N ASN A 107 41.15 -9.90 -6.02
CA ASN A 107 41.90 -9.67 -4.78
C ASN A 107 41.18 -10.16 -3.51
N LEU A 108 40.23 -11.11 -3.62
CA LEU A 108 39.53 -11.66 -2.43
C LEU A 108 40.44 -12.54 -1.55
N PHE A 109 41.55 -13.03 -2.09
CA PHE A 109 42.48 -13.90 -1.39
C PHE A 109 43.63 -13.09 -0.78
N SER A 110 43.41 -12.55 0.42
CA SER A 110 44.49 -12.12 1.32
C SER A 110 44.57 -13.10 2.51
N ARG A 111 45.77 -13.29 3.06
CA ARG A 111 45.97 -14.01 4.33
C ARG A 111 45.64 -13.15 5.56
N ASP A 112 45.31 -11.88 5.37
CA ASP A 112 44.95 -10.97 6.45
C ASP A 112 43.59 -11.34 7.04
N THR A 113 43.50 -11.29 8.36
CA THR A 113 42.27 -11.56 9.10
C THR A 113 41.24 -10.47 8.82
N GLN A 114 40.18 -10.82 8.09
CA GLN A 114 39.05 -9.91 7.89
C GLN A 114 38.37 -9.65 9.24
N THR A 115 38.44 -8.41 9.73
CA THR A 115 37.71 -8.01 10.93
C THR A 115 36.24 -7.85 10.57
N ALA A 116 35.43 -8.86 10.90
CA ALA A 116 33.98 -8.80 10.69
C ALA A 116 33.31 -7.96 11.79
N GLN A 117 32.52 -6.96 11.38
CA GLN A 117 31.64 -6.25 12.30
C GLN A 117 30.37 -7.09 12.50
N PHE A 118 30.21 -7.67 13.68
CA PHE A 118 29.01 -8.40 14.04
C PHE A 118 27.98 -7.45 14.65
N LEU A 119 26.75 -7.53 14.16
CA LEU A 119 25.60 -6.82 14.70
C LEU A 119 24.56 -7.84 15.16
N THR A 120 24.18 -7.80 16.43
CA THR A 120 23.07 -8.61 16.93
C THR A 120 21.76 -8.02 16.43
N ARG A 121 20.93 -8.84 15.78
CA ARG A 121 19.58 -8.46 15.34
C ARG A 121 18.56 -9.31 16.08
N GLY A 122 17.56 -8.66 16.67
CA GLY A 122 16.42 -9.36 17.27
C GLY A 122 15.48 -9.91 16.20
N GLN A 123 14.94 -11.11 16.43
CA GLN A 123 13.84 -11.66 15.64
C GLN A 123 12.66 -11.91 16.58
N GLN A 124 11.46 -11.47 16.19
CA GLN A 124 10.24 -11.73 16.94
C GLN A 124 9.46 -12.85 16.26
N THR A 125 9.13 -13.89 17.02
CA THR A 125 8.23 -14.96 16.58
C THR A 125 6.79 -14.67 16.99
N LYS A 126 5.84 -15.38 16.38
CA LYS A 126 4.43 -15.31 16.74
C LYS A 126 4.24 -15.74 18.20
N ARG A 127 3.52 -14.95 18.98
CA ARG A 127 3.03 -15.33 20.30
C ARG A 127 1.54 -15.64 20.19
N GLU A 128 1.10 -16.65 20.91
CA GLU A 128 -0.31 -17.06 20.97
C GLU A 128 -0.84 -16.79 22.37
N ALA A 129 -2.07 -16.30 22.46
CA ALA A 129 -2.77 -16.05 23.71
C ALA A 129 -4.23 -16.46 23.51
N GLY A 130 -4.81 -17.09 24.53
CA GLY A 130 -6.20 -17.51 24.56
C GLY A 130 -6.88 -16.99 25.82
N THR A 131 -8.15 -16.65 25.72
CA THR A 131 -8.98 -16.18 26.84
C THR A 131 -10.22 -17.04 26.91
N GLN A 132 -10.57 -17.49 28.12
CA GLN A 132 -11.74 -18.31 28.37
C GLN A 132 -12.73 -17.52 29.23
N MET A 133 -13.97 -17.40 28.75
CA MET A 133 -15.04 -16.72 29.50
C MET A 133 -15.55 -17.62 30.64
N ALA A 134 -15.88 -17.00 31.77
CA ALA A 134 -16.49 -17.69 32.90
C ALA A 134 -17.86 -18.27 32.54
N ARG A 135 -18.09 -19.52 32.95
CA ARG A 135 -19.36 -20.23 32.78
C ARG A 135 -19.69 -21.01 34.05
N HIS A 136 -20.97 -21.22 34.29
CA HIS A 136 -21.46 -21.92 35.48
C HIS A 136 -21.01 -23.40 35.57
N ASP A 137 -20.74 -24.02 34.42
CA ASP A 137 -20.30 -25.42 34.28
C ASP A 137 -18.78 -25.58 34.23
N LEU A 138 -18.02 -24.48 34.31
CA LEU A 138 -16.57 -24.47 34.13
C LEU A 138 -15.87 -23.85 35.34
N HIS A 139 -15.00 -24.62 35.98
CA HIS A 139 -14.11 -24.08 37.00
C HIS A 139 -12.92 -23.37 36.33
N LEU A 140 -12.76 -22.08 36.57
CA LEU A 140 -11.63 -21.27 36.12
C LEU A 140 -10.74 -20.90 37.30
N ASP A 141 -9.43 -21.09 37.13
CA ASP A 141 -8.44 -20.64 38.11
C ASP A 141 -8.09 -19.16 37.87
N ALA A 142 -8.49 -18.31 38.83
CA ALA A 142 -8.22 -16.88 38.82
C ALA A 142 -7.05 -16.48 39.74
N ALA A 143 -6.31 -17.44 40.31
CA ALA A 143 -5.29 -17.15 41.33
C ALA A 143 -4.12 -16.28 40.86
N ARG A 144 -3.88 -16.20 39.54
CA ARG A 144 -2.82 -15.37 38.93
C ARG A 144 -3.36 -14.11 38.25
N ASP A 145 -4.66 -13.89 38.30
CA ASP A 145 -5.27 -12.72 37.69
C ASP A 145 -4.95 -11.47 38.49
N ARG A 146 -5.06 -10.31 37.84
CA ARG A 146 -4.80 -9.00 38.45
C ARG A 146 -5.95 -8.07 38.16
N GLU A 147 -6.44 -7.44 39.22
CA GLU A 147 -7.42 -6.37 39.10
C GLU A 147 -6.71 -5.05 38.76
N LEU A 148 -7.12 -4.41 37.67
CA LEU A 148 -6.61 -3.11 37.25
C LEU A 148 -7.73 -2.08 37.36
N ARG A 149 -7.42 -0.91 37.90
CA ARG A 149 -8.34 0.24 37.90
C ARG A 149 -8.18 0.98 36.58
N ALA A 150 -9.30 1.30 35.94
CA ALA A 150 -9.30 2.13 34.75
C ALA A 150 -8.66 3.49 35.07
N GLN A 151 -7.70 3.88 34.25
CA GLN A 151 -7.16 5.23 34.23
C GLN A 151 -7.79 6.02 33.10
N GLU A 152 -7.51 7.33 33.08
CA GLU A 152 -7.88 8.17 31.95
C GLU A 152 -7.32 7.60 30.64
N TYR A 153 -8.17 7.57 29.61
CA TYR A 153 -7.79 7.02 28.33
C TYR A 153 -6.82 7.96 27.63
N PHE A 154 -5.59 7.50 27.41
CA PHE A 154 -4.58 8.30 26.73
C PHE A 154 -4.79 8.28 25.21
N GLY A 155 -5.14 9.44 24.67
CA GLY A 155 -5.50 9.60 23.27
C GLY A 155 -4.31 9.63 22.30
N SER A 156 -4.59 9.48 21.02
CA SER A 156 -3.57 9.59 19.95
C SER A 156 -3.01 11.02 19.84
N GLU A 157 -3.86 12.03 20.02
CA GLU A 157 -3.45 13.45 20.00
C GLU A 157 -2.54 13.80 21.18
N GLU A 158 -2.88 13.33 22.39
CA GLU A 158 -2.09 13.52 23.60
C GLU A 158 -0.72 12.86 23.45
N LEU A 159 -0.67 11.64 22.91
CA LEU A 159 0.57 10.94 22.59
C LEU A 159 1.44 11.73 21.63
N LEU A 160 0.85 12.28 20.57
CA LEU A 160 1.57 13.10 19.59
C LEU A 160 2.12 14.38 20.22
N ASN A 161 1.33 15.04 21.06
CA ASN A 161 1.75 16.26 21.75
C ASN A 161 2.89 15.97 22.75
N LEU A 162 2.80 14.86 23.49
CA LEU A 162 3.86 14.40 24.39
C LEU A 162 5.16 14.11 23.63
N GLN A 163 5.07 13.41 22.50
CA GLN A 163 6.23 13.15 21.62
C GLN A 163 6.87 14.45 21.11
N LYS A 164 6.08 15.43 20.67
CA LYS A 164 6.58 16.74 20.23
C LYS A 164 7.33 17.47 21.34
N GLN A 165 6.77 17.51 22.54
CA GLN A 165 7.40 18.14 23.71
C GLN A 165 8.76 17.48 24.02
N HIS A 166 8.82 16.15 24.07
CA HIS A 166 10.07 15.43 24.30
C HIS A 166 11.07 15.59 23.16
N ALA A 167 10.62 15.62 21.91
CA ALA A 167 11.49 15.86 20.76
C ALA A 167 12.19 17.22 20.86
N VAL A 168 11.49 18.28 21.25
CA VAL A 168 12.08 19.61 21.48
C VAL A 168 13.14 19.55 22.60
N VAL A 169 12.87 18.83 23.68
CA VAL A 169 13.84 18.65 24.78
C VAL A 169 15.10 17.94 24.29
N LEU A 170 14.96 16.84 23.55
CA LEU A 170 16.09 16.13 22.95
C LEU A 170 16.90 17.03 22.00
N GLN A 171 16.22 17.80 21.15
CA GLN A 171 16.86 18.74 20.23
C GLN A 171 17.62 19.85 20.98
N ARG A 172 17.08 20.34 22.10
CA ARG A 172 17.73 21.36 22.94
C ARG A 172 18.97 20.85 23.66
N PHE A 173 19.00 19.59 24.06
CA PHE A 173 20.19 19.01 24.70
C PHE A 173 21.27 18.62 23.70
N TRP A 174 20.88 18.35 22.44
CA TRP A 174 21.81 17.98 21.39
C TRP A 174 22.49 19.20 20.74
N ARG A 175 21.76 20.32 20.61
CA ARG A 175 22.29 21.59 20.08
C ARG A 175 23.05 22.38 21.14
#